data_AF-A0A4Q6CEA5-F1
#
_entry.id   AF-A0A4Q6CEA5-F1
#
_cell.length_a   1.000
_cell.length_b   1.000
_cell.length_c   1.000
_cell.angle_alpha   90.00
_cell.angle_beta   90.00
_cell.angle_gamma   90.00
#
_symmetry.space_group_name_H-M   'P 1'
#
loop_
_entity.id
_entity.type
_entity.pdbx_description
1 polymer ?
#
loop_
_entity_poly.entity_id
_entity_poly.type
_entity_poly.pdbx_seq_one_letter_code
_entity_poly.pdbx_strand_id
1 'polypeptide(L)'
;MSTSACVTSAQVPLEEYTLARAAYEAAKDADAIRYAPSLWYTAEENYREAQRAFKERRYGRAGDLFEDAREAAEKAENAARIARHQAGDS
;
A
#
# COMPACT_ATOMS: atom_id res chain seq x y z
N MET A 1 4.12 1.29 -40.37
CA MET A 1 2.84 1.52 -39.67
C MET A 1 2.32 0.17 -39.20
N SER A 2 2.42 -0.12 -37.90
CA SER A 2 1.71 -1.23 -37.27
C SER A 2 0.82 -0.67 -36.18
N THR A 3 -0.47 -0.73 -36.45
CA THR A 3 -1.59 -0.41 -35.57
C THR A 3 -1.99 -1.65 -34.77
N SER A 4 -2.43 -1.44 -33.52
CA SER A 4 -3.00 -2.40 -32.53
C SER A 4 -2.04 -2.73 -31.39
N ALA A 5 -2.36 -2.55 -30.12
CA ALA A 5 -3.67 -2.45 -29.49
C ALA A 5 -3.63 -1.48 -28.30
N CYS A 6 -4.74 -0.79 -28.08
CA CYS A 6 -5.03 -0.05 -26.86
C CYS A 6 -4.97 -1.00 -25.65
N VAL A 7 -3.86 -1.04 -24.91
CA VAL A 7 -3.86 -1.57 -23.53
C VAL A 7 -4.44 -0.48 -22.64
N THR A 8 -5.74 -0.28 -22.74
CA THR A 8 -6.50 0.61 -21.84
C THR A 8 -7.83 -0.05 -21.52
N SER A 9 -7.80 -1.36 -21.30
CA SER A 9 -8.85 -2.03 -20.54
C SER A 9 -8.52 -1.78 -19.07
N ALA A 10 -9.47 -1.25 -18.31
CA ALA A 10 -9.42 -1.22 -16.85
C ALA A 10 -9.15 -2.64 -16.31
N GLN A 11 -7.88 -3.03 -16.22
CA GLN A 11 -7.46 -4.32 -15.70
C GLN A 11 -7.71 -4.26 -14.20
N VAL A 12 -8.32 -5.32 -13.69
CA VAL A 12 -8.53 -5.46 -12.25
C VAL A 12 -7.14 -5.41 -11.60
N PRO A 13 -6.87 -4.49 -10.66
CA PRO A 13 -5.53 -4.24 -10.13
C PRO A 13 -5.16 -5.30 -9.08
N LEU A 14 -5.04 -6.55 -9.54
CA LEU A 14 -4.78 -7.71 -8.69
C LEU A 14 -3.34 -7.71 -8.19
N GLU A 15 -2.40 -7.27 -9.01
CA GLU A 15 -1.01 -7.17 -8.64
C GLU A 15 -0.82 -6.10 -7.57
N GLU A 16 -1.33 -4.89 -7.81
CA GLU A 16 -1.28 -3.77 -6.87
C GLU A 16 -1.98 -4.14 -5.56
N TYR A 17 -3.15 -4.78 -5.61
CA TYR A 17 -3.82 -5.29 -4.42
C TYR A 17 -2.94 -6.27 -3.63
N THR A 18 -2.28 -7.20 -4.32
CA THR A 18 -1.45 -8.24 -3.68
C THR A 18 -0.22 -7.64 -3.03
N LEU A 19 0.46 -6.73 -3.73
CA LEU A 19 1.65 -6.03 -3.22
C LEU A 19 1.30 -5.10 -2.07
N ALA A 20 0.24 -4.30 -2.19
CA ALA A 20 -0.23 -3.42 -1.13
C ALA A 20 -0.63 -4.20 0.12
N ARG A 21 -1.30 -5.35 -0.05
CA ARG A 21 -1.65 -6.23 1.08
C ARG A 21 -0.39 -6.76 1.78
N ALA A 22 0.60 -7.24 1.02
CA ALA A 22 1.83 -7.76 1.58
C ALA A 22 2.59 -6.67 2.38
N ALA A 23 2.73 -5.47 1.81
CA ALA A 23 3.36 -4.34 2.47
C ALA A 23 2.59 -3.88 3.72
N TYR A 24 1.25 -3.83 3.65
CA TYR A 24 0.39 -3.46 4.78
C TYR A 24 0.57 -4.42 5.97
N GLU A 25 0.56 -5.73 5.74
CA GLU A 25 0.81 -6.71 6.80
C GLU A 25 2.24 -6.62 7.34
N ALA A 26 3.25 -6.39 6.48
CA ALA A 26 4.62 -6.22 6.93
C ALA A 26 4.81 -4.98 7.83
N ALA A 27 4.20 -3.85 7.48
CA ALA A 27 4.17 -2.65 8.32
C ALA A 27 3.49 -2.91 9.67
N LYS A 28 2.40 -3.68 9.67
CA LYS A 28 1.69 -4.07 10.89
C LYS A 28 2.55 -4.95 11.79
N ASP A 29 3.21 -5.96 11.22
CA ASP A 29 4.12 -6.87 11.93
C ASP A 29 5.35 -6.16 12.50
N ALA A 30 5.78 -5.06 11.87
CA ALA A 30 6.83 -4.18 12.37
C ALA A 30 6.37 -3.24 13.50
N ASP A 31 5.12 -3.34 13.98
CA ASP A 31 4.49 -2.43 14.94
C ASP A 31 4.47 -0.96 14.46
N ALA A 32 4.23 -0.73 13.16
CA ALA A 32 4.26 0.62 12.59
C ALA A 32 3.25 1.58 13.23
N ILE A 33 2.13 1.10 13.76
CA ILE A 33 1.20 1.93 14.53
C ILE A 33 1.87 2.60 15.75
N ARG A 34 2.84 1.93 16.37
CA ARG A 34 3.57 2.43 17.55
C ARG A 34 4.76 3.28 17.16
N TYR A 35 5.52 2.85 16.16
CA TYR A 35 6.83 3.42 15.84
C TYR A 35 6.83 4.37 14.63
N ALA A 36 5.83 4.30 13.77
CA ALA A 36 5.66 5.13 12.58
C ALA A 36 4.19 5.52 12.32
N PRO A 37 3.46 6.07 13.32
CA PRO A 37 1.99 6.20 13.27
C PRO A 37 1.48 7.03 12.10
N SER A 38 2.16 8.13 11.74
CA SER A 38 1.73 8.97 10.62
C SER A 38 1.74 8.21 9.29
N LEU A 39 2.80 7.44 9.02
CA LEU A 39 2.93 6.64 7.81
C LEU A 39 1.95 5.46 7.83
N TRP A 40 1.78 4.83 8.99
CA TRP A 40 0.79 3.77 9.20
C TRP A 40 -0.63 4.23 8.86
N TYR A 41 -1.07 5.38 9.38
CA TYR A 41 -2.42 5.87 9.11
C TYR A 41 -2.64 6.22 7.64
N THR A 42 -1.65 6.82 6.97
CA THR A 42 -1.72 7.04 5.52
C THR A 42 -1.84 5.72 4.75
N ALA A 43 -1.05 4.71 5.11
CA ALA A 43 -1.14 3.38 4.49
C ALA A 43 -2.51 2.73 4.73
N GLU A 44 -3.03 2.78 5.96
CA GLU A 44 -4.32 2.20 6.33
C GLU A 44 -5.50 2.90 5.64
N GLU A 45 -5.48 4.23 5.56
CA GLU A 45 -6.48 5.02 4.86
C GLU A 45 -6.51 4.67 3.37
N ASN A 46 -5.38 4.77 2.69
CA ASN A 46 -5.27 4.45 1.27
C ASN A 46 -5.66 3.00 0.99
N TYR A 47 -5.23 2.04 1.81
CA TYR A 47 -5.57 0.63 1.64
C TYR A 47 -7.08 0.39 1.78
N ARG A 48 -7.73 1.02 2.76
CA ARG A 48 -9.19 0.95 2.94
C ARG A 48 -9.96 1.60 1.80
N GLU A 49 -9.53 2.78 1.35
CA GLU A 49 -10.14 3.44 0.20
C GLU A 49 -9.97 2.61 -1.09
N ALA A 50 -8.80 2.01 -1.29
CA ALA A 50 -8.51 1.15 -2.43
C ALA A 50 -9.44 -0.07 -2.44
N GLN A 51 -9.63 -0.73 -1.29
CA GLN A 51 -10.58 -1.84 -1.15
C GLN A 51 -12.02 -1.42 -1.46
N ARG A 52 -12.43 -0.22 -1.05
CA ARG A 52 -13.75 0.33 -1.39
C ARG A 52 -13.87 0.57 -2.89
N ALA A 53 -12.91 1.26 -3.50
CA ALA A 53 -12.89 1.53 -4.94
C ALA A 53 -12.88 0.22 -5.76
N PHE A 54 -12.14 -0.80 -5.31
CA PHE A 54 -12.08 -2.11 -5.93
C PHE A 54 -13.46 -2.81 -5.89
N LYS A 55 -14.15 -2.80 -4.75
CA LYS A 55 -15.52 -3.33 -4.60
C LYS A 55 -16.53 -2.59 -5.49
N GLU A 56 -16.36 -1.29 -5.65
CA GLU A 56 -17.16 -0.43 -6.52
C GLU A 56 -16.77 -0.56 -8.01
N ARG A 57 -15.83 -1.44 -8.36
CA ARG A 57 -15.28 -1.64 -9.72
C ARG A 57 -14.65 -0.39 -10.33
N ARG A 58 -14.23 0.56 -9.49
CA ARG A 58 -13.47 1.76 -9.88
C ARG A 58 -11.99 1.40 -9.97
N TYR A 59 -11.65 0.52 -10.90
CA TYR A 59 -10.34 -0.15 -10.92
C TYR A 59 -9.15 0.77 -11.13
N GLY A 60 -9.28 1.85 -11.92
CA GLY A 60 -8.21 2.86 -12.05
C GLY A 60 -7.86 3.49 -10.71
N ARG A 61 -8.87 4.08 -10.04
CA ARG A 61 -8.71 4.65 -8.70
C ARG A 61 -8.24 3.62 -7.66
N ALA A 62 -8.72 2.38 -7.76
CA ALA A 62 -8.29 1.33 -6.85
C ALA A 62 -6.80 1.00 -7.02
N GLY A 63 -6.30 0.95 -8.26
CA GLY A 63 -4.88 0.76 -8.57
C GLY A 63 -4.01 1.84 -7.96
N ASP A 64 -4.34 3.11 -8.24
CA ASP A 64 -3.62 4.27 -7.70
C ASP A 64 -3.54 4.23 -6.17
N LEU A 65 -4.69 3.99 -5.51
CA LEU A 65 -4.75 3.91 -4.05
C LEU A 65 -4.00 2.70 -3.47
N PHE A 66 -3.97 1.56 -4.17
CA PHE A 66 -3.17 0.42 -3.73
C PHE A 66 -1.68 0.71 -3.84
N GLU A 67 -1.23 1.41 -4.89
CA GLU A 67 0.15 1.84 -5.02
C GLU A 67 0.54 2.83 -3.92
N ASP A 68 -0.29 3.84 -3.66
CA ASP A 68 -0.08 4.80 -2.57
C ASP A 68 -0.05 4.10 -1.19
N ALA A 69 -0.95 3.12 -0.99
CA ALA A 69 -0.98 2.32 0.24
C ALA A 69 0.30 1.49 0.40
N ARG A 70 0.78 0.86 -0.67
CA ARG A 70 2.02 0.07 -0.69
C ARG A 70 3.20 0.95 -0.30
N GLU A 71 3.38 2.09 -0.95
CA GLU A 71 4.51 2.97 -0.67
C GLU A 71 4.50 3.49 0.77
N ALA A 72 3.34 3.90 1.27
CA ALA A 72 3.20 4.36 2.64
C ALA A 72 3.50 3.23 3.64
N ALA A 73 3.03 2.02 3.37
CA ALA A 73 3.28 0.84 4.22
C ALA A 73 4.77 0.46 4.23
N GLU A 74 5.44 0.42 3.08
CA GLU A 74 6.89 0.14 2.99
C GLU A 74 7.70 1.19 3.77
N LYS A 75 7.34 2.48 3.65
CA LYS A 75 7.95 3.56 4.44
C LYS A 75 7.68 3.37 5.94
N ALA A 76 6.45 3.01 6.32
CA ALA A 76 6.05 2.78 7.71
C ALA A 76 6.81 1.61 8.33
N GLU A 77 6.91 0.48 7.62
CA GLU A 77 7.67 -0.70 8.05
C GLU A 77 9.13 -0.35 8.34
N ASN A 78 9.79 0.30 7.38
CA ASN A 78 11.21 0.66 7.51
C ASN A 78 11.44 1.62 8.68
N ALA A 79 10.62 2.66 8.80
CA ALA A 79 10.70 3.60 9.92
C ALA A 79 10.46 2.90 11.26
N ALA A 80 9.50 1.98 11.31
CA ALA A 80 9.17 1.24 12.51
C ALA A 80 10.31 0.32 12.96
N ARG A 81 10.93 -0.41 12.03
CA ARG A 81 12.11 -1.23 12.30
C ARG A 81 13.25 -0.38 12.87
N ILE A 82 13.58 0.75 12.23
CA ILE A 82 14.65 1.65 12.68
C ILE A 82 14.37 2.17 14.09
N ALA A 83 13.17 2.72 14.33
CA ALA A 83 12.81 3.27 15.63
C ALA A 83 12.76 2.20 16.73
N ARG A 84 12.30 0.98 16.41
CA ARG A 84 12.33 -0.16 17.34
C ARG A 84 13.75 -0.56 17.70
N HIS A 85 14.68 -0.59 16.73
CA HIS A 85 16.10 -0.85 16.99
C HIS A 85 16.69 0.24 17.90
N GLN A 86 16.42 1.52 17.62
CA GLN A 86 16.89 2.62 18.46
C GLN A 86 16.30 2.59 19.88
N ALA A 87 15.04 2.17 20.03
CA ALA A 87 14.39 2.03 21.34
C ALA A 87 14.89 0.82 22.15
N GLY A 88 15.50 -0.16 21.48
CA GLY A 88 16.08 -1.36 22.08
C GLY A 88 17.61 -1.32 22.21
N ASP A 89 18.28 -0.28 21.71
CA ASP A 89 19.71 -0.04 21.92
C ASP A 89 19.94 0.62 23.29
N SER A 90 20.01 -0.24 24.32
CA SER A 90 20.84 -0.13 25.53
C SER A 90 20.95 -1.50 26.20
#